data_AF-A0A974WQE2-F1
#
_entry.id   AF-A0A974WQE2-F1
#
_cell.length_a   1.000
_cell.length_b   1.000
_cell.length_c   1.000
_cell.angle_alpha   90.00
_cell.angle_beta   90.00
_cell.angle_gamma   90.00
#
_symmetry.space_group_name_H-M   'P 1'
#
loop_
_entity.id
_entity.type
_entity.pdbx_description
1 polymer ?
#
loop_
_entity_poly.entity_id
_entity_poly.type
_entity_poly.pdbx_seq_one_letter_code
_entity_poly.pdbx_strand_id
1 'polypeptide(L)'
;MTHHPHSLTYPVAELDRRFVAFAIDRLLAWGLIAAVGVVTALVVSDDPWTVVGAVAGATALLWLVQAVVLGVSGTSPGKALTGLRVVHHGTGTPIGVGPALLRQLVLGAAGLPTFGIGVATLAWTAVEDRGRQRRGWHDHLAHTVVVDVRPADEADDASVQEAPRHIVNLTAMRLVPAPPVEPVRTPERPEHSTRRPALPADPTAPAPAPAPAHRSQSQPQQPQPVQQARSAPPQWAPAPVQPAQQPVQQPVPVPPRPPAAAAMPPAPARWRVHFDNGESFVIAGLALVGRRPEPRAGEQVAHLVPLSSADMSVSKTHAQFGPASDGTLVVMDRGSTNGTVLVRQGVSRQLAPGKPAALVDGDKVVYGDREMVVSREG
;
A
#
# COMPACT_ATOMS: atom_id res chain seq x y z
N MET A 1 46.91 10.38 11.82
CA MET A 1 45.53 9.82 11.88
C MET A 1 44.55 10.98 11.89
N THR A 2 43.94 11.28 10.75
CA THR A 2 42.88 12.30 10.65
C THR A 2 41.54 11.63 10.92
N HIS A 3 40.93 11.91 12.07
CA HIS A 3 39.52 11.56 12.27
C HIS A 3 38.68 12.30 11.23
N HIS A 4 38.14 11.59 10.25
CA HIS A 4 36.97 12.12 9.55
C HIS A 4 35.82 12.21 10.55
N PRO A 5 35.15 13.37 10.68
CA PRO A 5 33.93 13.42 11.49
C PRO A 5 32.92 12.47 10.86
N HIS A 6 32.44 11.50 11.63
CA HIS A 6 31.31 10.69 11.19
C HIS A 6 30.15 11.63 10.93
N SER A 7 29.77 11.79 9.65
CA SER A 7 28.58 12.50 9.26
C SER A 7 27.39 11.71 9.77
N LEU A 8 26.90 12.07 10.98
CA LEU A 8 25.70 11.50 11.60
C LEU A 8 24.50 11.79 10.69
N THR A 9 24.26 10.87 9.76
CA THR A 9 23.15 10.92 8.82
C THR A 9 21.90 10.43 9.54
N TYR A 10 21.27 11.35 10.26
CA TYR A 10 19.99 11.09 10.90
C TYR A 10 18.92 10.72 9.85
N PRO A 11 18.17 9.63 10.04
CA PRO A 11 17.13 9.23 9.09
C PRO A 11 16.00 10.26 9.03
N VAL A 12 15.34 10.36 7.88
CA VAL A 12 14.16 11.21 7.69
C VAL A 12 13.03 10.67 8.55
N ALA A 13 12.39 11.55 9.32
CA ALA A 13 11.40 11.17 10.31
C ALA A 13 10.16 10.48 9.70
N GLU A 14 9.62 9.51 10.43
CA GLU A 14 8.43 8.74 10.02
C GLU A 14 7.15 9.60 10.08
N LEU A 15 6.19 9.33 9.18
CA LEU A 15 5.00 10.17 9.01
C LEU A 15 4.07 10.10 10.22
N ASP A 16 3.93 8.92 10.81
CA ASP A 16 3.22 8.65 12.06
C ASP A 16 3.86 9.41 13.23
N ARG A 17 5.19 9.37 13.38
CA ARG A 17 5.92 10.11 14.43
C ARG A 17 5.75 11.61 14.26
N ARG A 18 5.80 12.12 13.03
CA ARG A 18 5.54 13.53 12.72
C ARG A 18 4.09 13.92 12.99
N PHE A 19 3.13 13.03 12.75
CA PHE A 19 1.73 13.24 13.10
C PHE A 19 1.51 13.26 14.62
N VAL A 20 2.08 12.32 15.37
CA VAL A 20 2.03 12.29 16.85
C VAL A 20 2.67 13.55 17.44
N ALA A 21 3.85 13.94 16.96
CA ALA A 21 4.51 15.17 17.37
C ALA A 21 3.64 16.41 17.14
N PHE A 22 3.02 16.50 15.95
CA PHE A 22 2.11 17.58 15.60
C PHE A 22 0.84 17.59 16.46
N ALA A 23 0.26 16.42 16.73
CA ALA A 23 -0.93 16.29 17.58
C ALA A 23 -0.64 16.74 19.02
N ILE A 24 0.50 16.34 19.59
CA ILE A 24 0.94 16.79 20.92
C ILE A 24 1.15 18.30 20.94
N ASP A 25 1.88 18.86 19.95
CA ASP A 25 2.09 20.31 19.83
C ASP A 25 0.75 21.08 19.77
N ARG A 26 -0.25 20.55 19.07
CA ARG A 26 -1.58 21.18 18.92
C ARG A 26 -2.44 21.08 20.17
N LEU A 27 -2.49 19.90 20.81
CA LEU A 27 -3.26 19.71 22.05
C LEU A 27 -2.72 20.58 23.18
N LEU A 28 -1.40 20.68 23.33
CA LEU A 28 -0.77 21.57 24.31
C LEU A 28 -1.09 23.04 24.01
N ALA A 29 -0.98 23.47 22.74
CA ALA A 29 -1.25 24.85 22.37
C ALA A 29 -2.73 25.24 22.58
N TRP A 30 -3.67 24.41 22.13
CA TRP A 30 -5.10 24.66 22.32
C TRP A 30 -5.51 24.58 23.79
N GLY A 31 -4.94 23.64 24.57
CA GLY A 31 -5.18 23.56 26.01
C GLY A 31 -4.74 24.84 26.75
N LEU A 32 -3.56 25.38 26.43
CA LEU A 32 -3.07 26.62 27.03
C LEU A 32 -3.92 27.83 26.63
N ILE A 33 -4.30 27.95 25.35
CA ILE A 33 -5.15 29.04 24.86
C ILE A 33 -6.55 28.98 25.49
N ALA A 34 -7.14 27.78 25.59
CA ALA A 34 -8.42 27.57 26.27
C ALA A 34 -8.36 27.92 27.76
N ALA A 35 -7.27 27.54 28.45
CA ALA A 35 -7.05 27.90 29.84
C ALA A 35 -6.97 29.43 30.03
N VAL A 36 -6.27 30.15 29.14
CA VAL A 36 -6.26 31.63 29.18
C VAL A 36 -7.67 32.21 28.99
N GLY A 37 -8.44 31.70 28.02
CA GLY A 37 -9.82 32.15 27.80
C GLY A 37 -10.72 31.93 29.02
N VAL A 38 -10.68 30.72 29.60
CA VAL A 38 -11.47 30.36 30.79
C VAL A 38 -11.05 31.18 32.01
N VAL A 39 -9.75 31.33 32.29
CA VAL A 39 -9.27 32.14 33.42
C VAL A 39 -9.64 33.62 33.23
N THR A 40 -9.55 34.15 32.01
CA THR A 40 -9.96 35.54 31.73
C THR A 40 -11.44 35.74 32.01
N ALA A 41 -12.29 34.83 31.51
CA ALA A 41 -13.74 34.88 31.69
C ALA A 41 -14.21 34.67 33.14
N LEU A 42 -13.48 33.91 33.95
CA LEU A 42 -13.86 33.59 35.33
C LEU A 42 -13.23 34.50 36.40
N VAL A 43 -12.12 35.18 36.08
CA VAL A 43 -11.29 35.87 37.09
C VAL A 43 -10.95 37.32 36.71
N VAL A 44 -10.96 37.67 35.41
CA VAL A 44 -10.51 38.99 34.94
C VAL A 44 -11.66 39.90 34.52
N SER A 45 -12.59 39.41 33.70
CA SER A 45 -13.70 40.21 33.18
C SER A 45 -14.81 39.36 32.57
N ASP A 46 -16.07 39.73 32.85
CA ASP A 46 -17.26 39.17 32.18
C ASP A 46 -17.45 39.71 30.75
N ASP A 47 -16.70 40.75 30.34
CA ASP A 47 -16.78 41.30 28.99
C ASP A 47 -16.19 40.33 27.94
N PRO A 48 -16.98 39.88 26.95
CA PRO A 48 -16.51 38.94 25.93
C PRO A 48 -15.37 39.50 25.08
N TRP A 49 -15.26 40.82 24.88
CA TRP A 49 -14.17 41.40 24.08
C TRP A 49 -12.82 41.34 24.80
N THR A 50 -12.81 41.48 26.13
CA THR A 50 -11.65 41.26 26.97
C THR A 50 -11.15 39.81 26.85
N VAL A 51 -12.06 38.83 26.87
CA VAL A 51 -11.73 37.40 26.68
C VAL A 51 -11.18 37.14 25.27
N VAL A 52 -11.81 37.68 24.22
CA VAL A 52 -11.33 37.57 22.83
C VAL A 52 -9.95 38.19 22.67
N GLY A 53 -9.71 39.38 23.24
CA GLY A 53 -8.43 40.06 23.23
C GLY A 53 -7.32 39.26 23.92
N ALA A 54 -7.60 38.70 25.10
CA ALA A 54 -6.66 37.85 25.84
C ALA A 54 -6.33 36.56 25.06
N VAL A 55 -7.33 35.90 24.48
CA VAL A 55 -7.14 34.69 23.65
C VAL A 55 -6.33 35.00 22.39
N ALA A 56 -6.61 36.11 21.70
CA ALA A 56 -5.86 36.54 20.52
C ALA A 56 -4.40 36.89 20.86
N GLY A 57 -4.18 37.66 21.93
CA GLY A 57 -2.84 38.01 22.42
C GLY A 57 -2.03 36.79 22.84
N ALA A 58 -2.61 35.87 23.61
CA ALA A 58 -1.97 34.62 24.01
C ALA A 58 -1.66 33.72 22.80
N THR A 59 -2.55 33.66 21.80
CA THR A 59 -2.32 32.92 20.56
C THR A 59 -1.12 33.49 19.77
N ALA A 60 -1.05 34.81 19.62
CA ALA A 60 0.06 35.49 18.93
C ALA A 60 1.39 35.32 19.67
N LEU A 61 1.38 35.46 21.01
CA LEU A 61 2.56 35.25 21.85
C LEU A 61 3.05 33.80 21.78
N LEU A 62 2.15 32.82 21.93
CA LEU A 62 2.49 31.40 21.87
C LEU A 62 3.00 30.98 20.48
N TRP A 63 2.43 31.55 19.41
CA TRP A 63 2.91 31.35 18.04
C TRP A 63 4.35 31.88 17.87
N LEU A 64 4.61 33.11 18.35
CA LEU A 64 5.94 33.72 18.30
C LEU A 64 6.97 32.93 19.11
N VAL A 65 6.65 32.58 20.37
CA VAL A 65 7.54 31.79 21.24
C VAL A 65 7.87 30.44 20.61
N GLN A 66 6.87 29.72 20.08
CA GLN A 66 7.13 28.45 19.40
C GLN A 66 7.94 28.61 18.12
N ALA A 67 7.76 29.69 17.35
CA ALA A 67 8.58 29.97 16.18
C ALA A 67 10.05 30.27 16.56
N VAL A 68 10.29 31.05 17.61
CA VAL A 68 11.65 31.33 18.12
C VAL A 68 12.31 30.05 18.63
N VAL A 69 11.63 29.27 19.48
CA VAL A 69 12.17 28.00 20.01
C VAL A 69 12.48 27.02 18.88
N LEU A 70 11.57 26.85 17.91
CA LEU A 70 11.80 25.99 16.74
C LEU A 70 12.96 26.49 15.88
N GLY A 71 13.11 27.81 15.71
CA GLY A 71 14.19 28.41 14.94
C GLY A 71 15.57 28.22 15.56
N VAL A 72 15.68 28.32 16.89
CA VAL A 72 16.95 28.23 17.64
C VAL A 72 17.33 26.78 17.95
N SER A 73 16.37 25.93 18.32
CA SER A 73 16.64 24.56 18.78
C SER A 73 16.32 23.46 17.74
N GLY A 74 15.52 23.78 16.72
CA GLY A 74 14.91 22.79 15.84
C GLY A 74 13.81 21.94 16.50
N THR A 75 13.44 22.22 17.76
CA THR A 75 12.50 21.39 18.54
C THR A 75 11.23 22.13 18.91
N SER A 76 10.19 21.36 19.24
CA SER A 76 8.96 21.76 19.91
C SER A 76 8.59 20.66 20.91
N PRO A 77 7.67 20.87 21.86
CA PRO A 77 7.38 19.87 22.90
C PRO A 77 7.06 18.47 22.35
N GLY A 78 6.18 18.37 21.35
CA GLY A 78 5.82 17.10 20.73
C GLY A 78 6.97 16.47 19.92
N LYS A 79 7.89 17.27 19.38
CA LYS A 79 9.08 16.77 18.66
C LYS A 79 10.15 16.30 19.63
N ALA A 80 10.38 17.01 20.73
CA ALA A 80 11.28 16.56 21.78
C ALA A 80 10.82 15.22 22.37
N LEU A 81 9.52 15.05 22.64
CA LEU A 81 8.93 13.81 23.15
C LEU A 81 9.00 12.63 22.15
N THR A 82 8.96 12.90 20.85
CA THR A 82 9.07 11.86 19.80
C THR A 82 10.49 11.66 19.26
N GLY A 83 11.48 12.39 19.81
CA GLY A 83 12.88 12.31 19.39
C GLY A 83 13.16 12.91 18.01
N LEU A 84 12.34 13.86 17.56
CA LEU A 84 12.45 14.52 16.26
C LEU A 84 13.11 15.91 16.36
N ARG A 85 13.80 16.31 15.29
CA ARG A 85 14.34 17.67 15.13
C ARG A 85 14.11 18.21 13.72
N VAL A 86 13.79 19.49 13.62
CA VAL A 86 13.74 20.25 12.38
C VAL A 86 15.11 20.90 12.15
N VAL A 87 15.73 20.61 11.01
CA VAL A 87 17.05 21.12 10.64
C VAL A 87 17.04 21.72 9.24
N HIS A 88 18.01 22.56 8.93
CA HIS A 88 18.15 23.17 7.61
C HIS A 88 18.62 22.13 6.59
N HIS A 89 17.96 22.11 5.44
CA HIS A 89 18.23 21.20 4.32
C HIS A 89 19.64 21.42 3.77
N GLY A 90 20.47 20.39 3.82
CA GLY A 90 21.86 20.42 3.32
C GLY A 90 22.94 20.79 4.36
N THR A 91 22.60 21.51 5.43
CA THR A 91 23.60 21.88 6.48
C THR A 91 23.38 21.16 7.81
N GLY A 92 22.17 20.66 8.11
CA GLY A 92 21.86 19.99 9.38
C GLY A 92 21.84 20.93 10.61
N THR A 93 22.02 22.22 10.40
CA THR A 93 22.02 23.26 11.46
C THR A 93 20.60 23.66 11.88
N PRO A 94 20.42 24.36 13.03
CA PRO A 94 19.17 25.03 13.34
C PRO A 94 18.72 25.97 12.22
N ILE A 95 17.42 26.05 12.00
CA ILE A 95 16.82 26.70 10.81
C ILE A 95 16.80 28.23 10.89
N GLY A 96 17.04 28.81 12.06
CA GLY A 96 16.93 30.24 12.31
C GLY A 96 15.49 30.71 12.51
N VAL A 97 15.34 31.84 13.21
CA VAL A 97 14.02 32.36 13.61
C VAL A 97 13.18 32.82 12.41
N GLY A 98 13.79 33.44 11.39
CA GLY A 98 13.08 33.90 10.19
C GLY A 98 12.39 32.77 9.41
N PRO A 99 13.11 31.72 8.97
CA PRO A 99 12.50 30.56 8.32
C PRO A 99 11.48 29.82 9.20
N ALA A 100 11.71 29.77 10.52
CA ALA A 100 10.74 29.20 11.46
C ALA A 100 9.43 30.00 11.54
N LEU A 101 9.50 31.34 11.55
CA LEU A 101 8.34 32.22 11.48
C LEU A 101 7.56 32.04 10.17
N LEU A 102 8.25 32.01 9.02
CA LEU A 102 7.60 31.76 7.73
C LEU A 102 6.88 30.40 7.70
N ARG A 103 7.55 29.34 8.18
CA ARG A 103 6.98 28.00 8.30
C ARG A 103 5.72 27.98 9.17
N GLN A 104 5.78 28.62 10.34
CA GLN A 104 4.67 28.73 11.29
C GLN A 104 3.53 29.62 10.77
N LEU A 105 3.83 30.64 9.97
CA LEU A 105 2.83 31.50 9.32
C LEU A 105 2.05 30.71 8.26
N VAL A 106 2.74 29.97 7.39
CA VAL A 106 2.13 29.10 6.38
C VAL A 106 1.22 28.05 7.02
N LEU A 107 1.68 27.39 8.08
CA LEU A 107 0.88 26.41 8.82
C LEU A 107 -0.30 27.05 9.58
N GLY A 108 -0.16 28.28 10.07
CA GLY A 108 -1.23 29.04 10.72
C GLY A 108 -2.32 29.45 9.72
N ALA A 109 -1.92 30.06 8.60
CA ALA A 109 -2.81 30.49 7.52
C ALA A 109 -3.52 29.32 6.83
N ALA A 110 -2.89 28.14 6.75
CA ALA A 110 -3.52 26.92 6.25
C ALA A 110 -4.38 26.18 7.31
N GLY A 111 -4.37 26.62 8.57
CA GLY A 111 -5.09 25.95 9.66
C GLY A 111 -6.33 26.71 10.14
N LEU A 112 -6.16 27.98 10.50
CA LEU A 112 -7.19 28.82 11.10
C LEU A 112 -8.45 29.00 10.23
N PRO A 113 -8.36 29.45 8.95
CA PRO A 113 -9.55 29.69 8.13
C PRO A 113 -10.19 28.42 7.59
N THR A 114 -9.54 27.25 7.69
CA THR A 114 -10.02 25.99 7.09
C THR A 114 -10.37 24.92 8.11
N PHE A 115 -10.47 25.25 9.40
CA PHE A 115 -10.64 24.27 10.49
C PHE A 115 -9.64 23.09 10.43
N GLY A 116 -8.38 23.38 10.10
CA GLY A 116 -7.31 22.38 9.98
C GLY A 116 -7.24 21.61 8.65
N ILE A 117 -8.24 21.69 7.77
CA ILE A 117 -8.25 20.99 6.47
C ILE A 117 -7.02 21.35 5.61
N GLY A 118 -6.65 22.63 5.52
CA GLY A 118 -5.47 23.07 4.76
C GLY A 118 -4.16 22.56 5.37
N VAL A 119 -4.09 22.30 6.68
CA VAL A 119 -2.93 21.62 7.30
C VAL A 119 -2.88 20.15 6.88
N ALA A 120 -4.02 19.48 6.78
CA ALA A 120 -4.08 18.12 6.23
C ALA A 120 -3.66 18.11 4.74
N THR A 121 -4.05 19.11 3.94
CA THR A 121 -3.56 19.28 2.56
C THR A 121 -2.05 19.53 2.51
N LEU A 122 -1.49 20.34 3.40
CA LEU A 122 -0.04 20.53 3.51
C LEU A 122 0.67 19.25 3.98
N ALA A 123 0.05 18.44 4.84
CA ALA A 123 0.58 17.12 5.20
C ALA A 123 0.54 16.15 4.00
N TRP A 124 -0.49 16.20 3.15
CA TRP A 124 -0.52 15.42 1.91
C TRP A 124 0.66 15.76 0.98
N THR A 125 1.04 17.04 0.85
CA THR A 125 2.24 17.41 0.06
C THR A 125 3.54 16.83 0.62
N ALA A 126 3.59 16.46 1.90
CA ALA A 126 4.73 15.77 2.51
C ALA A 126 4.74 14.26 2.24
N VAL A 127 3.59 13.66 1.92
CA VAL A 127 3.46 12.27 1.47
C VAL A 127 3.85 12.14 -0.01
N GLU A 128 3.41 13.10 -0.83
CA GLU A 128 3.65 13.17 -2.28
C GLU A 128 5.06 13.71 -2.65
N ASP A 129 5.95 13.93 -1.67
CA ASP A 129 7.31 14.42 -1.92
C ASP A 129 8.16 13.39 -2.68
N ARG A 130 8.27 13.59 -4.00
CA ARG A 130 9.10 12.81 -4.92
C ARG A 130 10.56 12.68 -4.48
N GLY A 131 11.08 13.60 -3.65
CA GLY A 131 12.44 13.52 -3.12
C GLY A 131 12.64 12.48 -2.01
N ARG A 132 11.57 11.80 -1.55
CA ARG A 132 11.55 10.90 -0.36
C ARG A 132 12.04 11.53 0.96
N GLN A 133 12.28 12.84 0.98
CA GLN A 133 12.62 13.59 2.20
C GLN A 133 11.38 13.98 3.01
N ARG A 134 10.19 13.62 2.51
CA ARG A 134 8.87 13.85 3.10
C ARG A 134 8.65 15.33 3.41
N ARG A 135 9.15 16.22 2.55
CA ARG A 135 9.09 17.68 2.77
C ARG A 135 7.77 18.22 2.25
N GLY A 136 6.89 18.65 3.14
CA GLY A 136 5.66 19.35 2.74
C GLY A 136 5.99 20.72 2.14
N TRP A 137 5.02 21.40 1.52
CA TRP A 137 5.25 22.72 0.92
C TRP A 137 5.85 23.74 1.91
N HIS A 138 5.42 23.69 3.17
CA HIS A 138 5.97 24.48 4.27
C HIS A 138 7.43 24.09 4.67
N ASP A 139 7.83 22.83 4.49
CA ASP A 139 9.24 22.39 4.61
C ASP A 139 10.07 22.87 3.41
N HIS A 140 9.47 22.93 2.22
CA HIS A 140 10.10 23.38 0.98
C HIS A 140 10.44 24.88 1.05
N LEU A 141 9.44 25.73 1.30
CA LEU A 141 9.57 27.18 1.42
C LEU A 141 10.60 27.62 2.47
N ALA A 142 10.68 26.92 3.60
CA ALA A 142 11.58 27.26 4.70
C ALA A 142 12.96 26.59 4.59
N HIS A 143 13.24 25.84 3.52
CA HIS A 143 14.47 25.04 3.36
C HIS A 143 14.77 24.12 4.55
N THR A 144 13.75 23.43 5.06
CA THR A 144 13.84 22.57 6.26
C THR A 144 13.54 21.10 5.96
N VAL A 145 14.06 20.21 6.81
CA VAL A 145 13.75 18.78 6.82
C VAL A 145 13.58 18.33 8.28
N VAL A 146 12.75 17.31 8.52
CA VAL A 146 12.54 16.73 9.86
C VAL A 146 13.26 15.39 9.93
N VAL A 147 14.18 15.29 10.88
CA VAL A 147 15.03 14.12 11.11
C VAL A 147 14.71 13.48 12.46
N ASP A 148 14.88 12.17 12.56
CA ASP A 148 14.84 11.43 13.83
C ASP A 148 16.24 11.44 14.45
N VAL A 149 16.36 11.97 15.66
CA VAL A 149 17.64 12.13 16.38
C VAL A 149 17.81 11.14 17.53
N ARG A 150 16.94 10.14 17.63
CA ARG A 150 17.12 9.05 18.59
C ARG A 150 18.35 8.21 18.23
N PRO A 151 19.02 7.57 19.21
CA PRO A 151 19.95 6.49 18.90
C PRO A 151 19.25 5.48 18.00
N ALA A 152 19.98 4.89 17.05
CA ALA A 152 19.46 3.73 16.33
C ALA A 152 19.35 2.60 17.36
N ASP A 153 18.12 2.26 17.74
CA ASP A 153 17.86 1.17 18.67
C ASP A 153 18.29 -0.15 18.01
N GLU A 154 19.50 -0.65 18.35
CA GLU A 154 20.00 -1.98 17.94
C GLU A 154 19.03 -3.11 18.35
N ALA A 155 18.09 -2.81 19.25
CA ALA A 155 16.99 -3.66 19.66
C ALA A 155 15.96 -3.97 18.56
N ASP A 156 15.82 -3.15 17.50
CA ASP A 156 14.85 -3.48 16.42
C ASP A 156 15.40 -4.46 15.37
N ASP A 157 16.72 -4.59 15.25
CA ASP A 157 17.32 -5.75 14.55
C ASP A 157 17.21 -7.03 15.41
N ALA A 158 17.10 -6.91 16.74
CA ALA A 158 16.88 -8.04 17.66
C ALA A 158 15.39 -8.44 17.77
N SER A 159 14.46 -7.49 17.73
CA SER A 159 13.00 -7.75 17.81
C SER A 159 12.50 -8.57 16.61
N VAL A 160 13.12 -8.39 15.44
CA VAL A 160 12.90 -9.22 14.24
C VAL A 160 13.55 -10.62 14.34
N GLN A 161 14.55 -10.80 15.21
CA GLN A 161 15.22 -12.09 15.44
C GLN A 161 14.55 -12.93 16.52
N GLU A 162 13.85 -12.32 17.48
CA GLU A 162 13.27 -12.99 18.65
C GLU A 162 11.73 -13.10 18.64
N ALA A 163 11.11 -13.05 17.46
CA ALA A 163 9.76 -13.60 17.30
C ALA A 163 9.80 -15.12 17.59
N PRO A 164 8.99 -15.66 18.53
CA PRO A 164 9.07 -17.05 18.93
C PRO A 164 8.76 -17.95 17.73
N ARG A 165 9.76 -18.73 17.31
CA ARG A 165 9.62 -19.71 16.23
C ARG A 165 8.56 -20.72 16.63
N HIS A 166 7.35 -20.57 16.09
CA HIS A 166 6.27 -21.54 16.27
C HIS A 166 6.61 -22.77 15.42
N ILE A 167 7.44 -23.65 15.97
CA ILE A 167 7.82 -24.93 15.37
C ILE A 167 6.57 -25.82 15.40
N VAL A 168 5.77 -25.75 14.34
CA VAL A 168 4.64 -26.67 14.14
C VAL A 168 5.24 -28.05 13.88
N ASN A 169 5.17 -28.92 14.87
CA ASN A 169 5.62 -30.30 14.75
C ASN A 169 4.56 -31.10 13.95
N LEU A 170 4.63 -31.00 12.62
CA LEU A 170 3.60 -31.47 11.68
C LEU A 170 3.29 -32.97 11.78
N THR A 171 4.16 -33.76 12.41
CA THR A 171 3.94 -35.20 12.66
C THR A 171 2.75 -35.46 13.61
N ALA A 172 2.33 -34.47 14.41
CA ALA A 172 1.26 -34.63 15.42
C ALA A 172 -0.15 -34.21 14.94
N MET A 173 -0.32 -33.58 13.78
CA MET A 173 -1.65 -33.13 13.29
C MET A 173 -2.38 -34.14 12.39
N ARG A 174 -1.99 -35.42 12.42
CA ARG A 174 -2.81 -36.49 11.86
C ARG A 174 -3.83 -36.94 12.89
N LEU A 175 -5.08 -36.49 12.71
CA LEU A 175 -6.37 -36.91 13.34
C LEU A 175 -7.14 -35.77 14.02
N VAL A 176 -7.71 -34.86 13.22
CA VAL A 176 -9.00 -34.22 13.54
C VAL A 176 -9.89 -34.31 12.29
N PRO A 177 -11.04 -35.01 12.33
CA PRO A 177 -11.98 -35.02 11.21
C PRO A 177 -12.59 -33.63 10.99
N ALA A 178 -12.77 -33.23 9.72
CA ALA A 178 -13.45 -31.98 9.39
C ALA A 178 -14.96 -32.08 9.72
N PRO A 179 -15.58 -31.02 10.27
CA PRO A 179 -17.03 -30.97 10.44
C PRO A 179 -17.76 -30.90 9.09
N PRO A 180 -19.04 -31.34 9.00
CA PRO A 180 -19.78 -31.36 7.73
C PRO A 180 -19.98 -29.97 7.14
N VAL A 181 -19.81 -29.84 5.82
CA VAL A 181 -20.09 -28.60 5.08
C VAL A 181 -21.60 -28.48 4.87
N GLU A 182 -22.21 -27.45 5.46
CA GLU A 182 -23.61 -27.10 5.22
C GLU A 182 -23.75 -26.34 3.88
N PRO A 183 -24.74 -26.65 3.03
CA PRO A 183 -24.85 -26.03 1.70
C PRO A 183 -25.29 -24.56 1.80
N VAL A 184 -24.38 -23.66 1.40
CA VAL A 184 -24.66 -22.22 1.28
C VAL A 184 -25.83 -21.99 0.31
N ARG A 185 -26.91 -21.37 0.80
CA ARG A 185 -28.02 -20.93 -0.06
C ARG A 185 -27.59 -19.68 -0.84
N THR A 186 -27.72 -19.73 -2.15
CA THR A 186 -27.55 -18.58 -3.04
C THR A 186 -28.60 -17.51 -2.72
N PRO A 187 -28.23 -16.24 -2.43
CA PRO A 187 -29.18 -15.15 -2.38
C PRO A 187 -29.68 -14.84 -3.79
N GLU A 188 -31.00 -14.76 -3.97
CA GLU A 188 -31.59 -14.28 -5.22
C GLU A 188 -31.27 -12.80 -5.45
N ARG A 189 -31.01 -12.45 -6.71
CA ARG A 189 -30.74 -11.08 -7.16
C ARG A 189 -32.05 -10.31 -7.31
N PRO A 190 -32.24 -9.15 -6.66
CA PRO A 190 -33.29 -8.21 -7.02
C PRO A 190 -32.93 -7.53 -8.35
N GLU A 191 -33.54 -7.97 -9.44
CA GLU A 191 -33.51 -7.30 -10.74
C GLU A 191 -34.34 -6.01 -10.69
N HIS A 192 -33.79 -4.86 -10.28
CA HIS A 192 -34.42 -3.55 -10.50
C HIS A 192 -33.44 -2.35 -10.54
N SER A 193 -33.79 -1.37 -11.38
CA SER A 193 -33.20 -0.01 -11.48
C SER A 193 -31.83 0.16 -12.16
N THR A 194 -31.85 0.09 -13.50
CA THR A 194 -30.84 0.73 -14.36
C THR A 194 -31.13 2.23 -14.55
N ARG A 195 -30.41 3.11 -13.85
CA ARG A 195 -30.23 4.50 -14.29
C ARG A 195 -28.86 5.07 -13.88
N ARG A 196 -27.99 5.25 -14.87
CA ARG A 196 -26.68 5.91 -14.76
C ARG A 196 -26.87 7.44 -14.75
N PRO A 197 -26.38 8.18 -13.74
CA PRO A 197 -26.20 9.63 -13.85
C PRO A 197 -25.05 9.94 -14.82
N ALA A 198 -25.23 10.92 -15.71
CA ALA A 198 -24.15 11.39 -16.60
C ALA A 198 -23.24 12.40 -15.86
N LEU A 199 -21.95 12.43 -16.21
CA LEU A 199 -21.01 13.43 -15.71
C LEU A 199 -21.33 14.83 -16.29
N PRO A 200 -21.15 15.92 -15.54
CA PRO A 200 -21.07 17.28 -16.09
C PRO A 200 -19.84 17.46 -16.98
N ALA A 201 -19.92 18.37 -17.95
CA ALA A 201 -18.83 18.70 -18.86
C ALA A 201 -18.06 19.98 -18.42
N ASP A 202 -16.77 20.02 -18.72
CA ASP A 202 -15.91 21.20 -18.52
C ASP A 202 -16.27 22.38 -19.45
N PRO A 203 -16.14 23.64 -19.00
CA PRO A 203 -16.46 24.81 -19.82
C PRO A 203 -15.26 25.40 -20.60
N THR A 204 -15.45 25.49 -21.93
CA THR A 204 -14.90 26.52 -22.85
C THR A 204 -13.39 26.67 -23.10
N ALA A 205 -13.01 26.43 -24.36
CA ALA A 205 -12.02 27.22 -25.11
C ALA A 205 -12.64 27.66 -26.47
N PRO A 206 -12.28 28.81 -27.05
CA PRO A 206 -12.99 29.40 -28.20
C PRO A 206 -12.58 28.85 -29.58
N ALA A 207 -13.45 29.04 -30.58
CA ALA A 207 -13.45 28.38 -31.88
C ALA A 207 -12.80 29.17 -33.05
N PRO A 208 -12.51 28.49 -34.18
CA PRO A 208 -12.56 29.06 -35.53
C PRO A 208 -13.81 28.66 -36.35
N ALA A 209 -13.97 29.27 -37.52
CA ALA A 209 -15.23 29.43 -38.28
C ALA A 209 -15.71 28.21 -39.13
N PRO A 210 -16.96 28.22 -39.66
CA PRO A 210 -17.65 27.02 -40.14
C PRO A 210 -17.66 26.82 -41.68
N ALA A 211 -18.03 25.60 -42.11
CA ALA A 211 -18.41 25.26 -43.49
C ALA A 211 -19.79 24.55 -43.53
N PRO A 212 -20.56 24.61 -44.63
CA PRO A 212 -22.02 24.50 -44.57
C PRO A 212 -22.61 23.08 -44.58
N ALA A 213 -23.84 22.97 -44.06
CA ALA A 213 -24.61 21.73 -44.01
C ALA A 213 -25.50 21.52 -45.27
N HIS A 214 -25.73 20.26 -45.63
CA HIS A 214 -26.85 19.85 -46.47
C HIS A 214 -27.91 19.09 -45.65
N ARG A 215 -29.19 19.42 -45.89
CA ARG A 215 -30.35 18.92 -45.14
C ARG A 215 -31.22 17.99 -46.00
N SER A 216 -31.48 16.80 -45.44
CA SER A 216 -32.82 16.19 -45.28
C SER A 216 -33.62 15.61 -46.47
N GLN A 217 -34.54 14.70 -46.09
CA GLN A 217 -35.76 14.21 -46.78
C GLN A 217 -35.57 13.11 -47.85
N SER A 218 -36.45 12.10 -48.01
CA SER A 218 -37.56 11.59 -47.15
C SER A 218 -38.06 10.20 -47.62
N GLN A 219 -38.91 9.56 -46.81
CA GLN A 219 -39.48 8.19 -46.93
C GLN A 219 -40.46 8.00 -48.14
N PRO A 220 -40.83 6.74 -48.50
CA PRO A 220 -42.11 6.17 -47.99
C PRO A 220 -42.07 4.65 -47.61
N GLN A 221 -43.21 4.12 -47.11
CA GLN A 221 -43.33 2.84 -46.38
C GLN A 221 -44.23 1.76 -47.07
N GLN A 222 -44.09 0.51 -46.58
CA GLN A 222 -45.15 -0.53 -46.42
C GLN A 222 -45.67 -1.28 -47.68
N PRO A 223 -46.34 -2.48 -47.55
CA PRO A 223 -47.08 -3.02 -46.38
C PRO A 223 -46.85 -4.51 -45.95
N GLN A 224 -47.43 -4.88 -44.79
CA GLN A 224 -47.77 -6.26 -44.34
C GLN A 224 -49.32 -6.43 -44.38
N PRO A 225 -49.91 -7.65 -44.44
CA PRO A 225 -50.29 -8.46 -43.24
C PRO A 225 -50.21 -10.01 -43.51
N VAL A 226 -50.73 -11.01 -42.75
CA VAL A 226 -51.59 -11.14 -41.53
C VAL A 226 -51.11 -12.33 -40.63
N GLN A 227 -51.94 -12.82 -39.68
CA GLN A 227 -51.73 -13.96 -38.76
C GLN A 227 -52.48 -15.25 -39.18
N GLN A 228 -52.10 -16.42 -38.62
CA GLN A 228 -53.06 -17.40 -38.05
C GLN A 228 -52.40 -18.44 -37.13
N ALA A 229 -53.20 -19.12 -36.29
CA ALA A 229 -52.77 -20.09 -35.28
C ALA A 229 -53.77 -21.27 -35.16
N ARG A 230 -53.35 -22.47 -34.72
CA ARG A 230 -54.07 -23.43 -33.82
C ARG A 230 -53.46 -24.86 -33.73
N SER A 231 -53.72 -25.48 -32.56
CA SER A 231 -53.97 -26.92 -32.27
C SER A 231 -52.88 -28.02 -32.35
N ALA A 232 -52.85 -28.85 -31.29
CA ALA A 232 -52.34 -30.23 -31.16
C ALA A 232 -53.56 -31.18 -30.90
N PRO A 233 -53.50 -32.47 -30.44
CA PRO A 233 -52.41 -33.44 -30.13
C PRO A 233 -52.64 -34.80 -30.91
N PRO A 234 -52.65 -36.07 -30.39
CA PRO A 234 -52.00 -36.77 -29.25
C PRO A 234 -51.41 -38.21 -29.50
N GLN A 235 -50.54 -38.68 -28.58
CA GLN A 235 -50.36 -40.09 -28.11
C GLN A 235 -49.79 -41.16 -29.10
N TRP A 236 -49.17 -42.29 -28.72
CA TRP A 236 -49.40 -43.24 -27.59
C TRP A 236 -48.12 -43.78 -26.92
N ALA A 237 -48.27 -44.30 -25.70
CA ALA A 237 -47.35 -45.23 -25.02
C ALA A 237 -47.98 -46.65 -24.95
N PRO A 238 -47.21 -47.70 -24.63
CA PRO A 238 -47.41 -48.31 -23.30
C PRO A 238 -46.12 -48.84 -22.62
N ALA A 239 -46.26 -49.18 -21.34
CA ALA A 239 -45.32 -49.94 -20.51
C ALA A 239 -46.05 -51.21 -19.98
N PRO A 240 -45.60 -51.93 -18.93
CA PRO A 240 -44.25 -52.27 -18.46
C PRO A 240 -44.04 -53.81 -18.32
N VAL A 241 -42.82 -54.31 -18.08
CA VAL A 241 -42.57 -55.60 -17.40
C VAL A 241 -41.19 -55.65 -16.72
N GLN A 242 -41.17 -56.00 -15.42
CA GLN A 242 -40.10 -56.76 -14.78
C GLN A 242 -40.59 -58.21 -14.66
N PRO A 243 -39.70 -59.23 -14.72
CA PRO A 243 -39.44 -59.95 -13.47
C PRO A 243 -38.05 -60.59 -13.31
N ALA A 244 -37.69 -60.77 -12.02
CA ALA A 244 -36.90 -61.86 -11.43
C ALA A 244 -35.39 -62.04 -11.73
N GLN A 245 -34.70 -62.55 -10.70
CA GLN A 245 -33.26 -62.78 -10.62
C GLN A 245 -32.84 -64.19 -11.05
N GLN A 246 -31.63 -64.35 -11.61
CA GLN A 246 -30.81 -65.58 -11.58
C GLN A 246 -29.42 -65.30 -12.21
N PRO A 247 -28.39 -66.16 -12.03
CA PRO A 247 -27.68 -66.39 -10.77
C PRO A 247 -26.20 -65.92 -10.85
N VAL A 248 -25.49 -66.00 -9.73
CA VAL A 248 -24.08 -65.57 -9.58
C VAL A 248 -23.14 -66.29 -10.57
N GLN A 249 -22.46 -65.54 -11.44
CA GLN A 249 -21.26 -66.03 -12.13
C GLN A 249 -20.02 -65.57 -11.36
N GLN A 250 -19.09 -66.51 -11.13
CA GLN A 250 -17.87 -66.27 -10.36
C GLN A 250 -16.94 -65.30 -11.10
N PRO A 251 -16.33 -64.32 -10.44
CA PRO A 251 -15.28 -63.51 -11.06
C PRO A 251 -14.09 -64.39 -11.41
N VAL A 252 -13.81 -64.56 -12.70
CA VAL A 252 -12.54 -65.11 -13.18
C VAL A 252 -11.41 -64.19 -12.67
N PRO A 253 -10.32 -64.71 -12.08
CA PRO A 253 -9.22 -63.88 -11.62
C PRO A 253 -8.58 -63.13 -12.80
N VAL A 254 -8.89 -61.84 -12.92
CA VAL A 254 -8.12 -60.94 -13.80
C VAL A 254 -6.73 -60.81 -13.18
N PRO A 255 -5.64 -61.13 -13.90
CA PRO A 255 -4.30 -60.95 -13.36
C PRO A 255 -4.10 -59.48 -12.98
N PRO A 256 -3.41 -59.18 -11.87
CA PRO A 256 -3.25 -57.81 -11.41
C PRO A 256 -2.58 -56.99 -12.51
N ARG A 257 -3.30 -55.99 -13.02
CA ARG A 257 -2.75 -54.97 -13.90
C ARG A 257 -1.49 -54.42 -13.21
N PRO A 258 -0.32 -54.38 -13.88
CA PRO A 258 0.87 -53.78 -13.27
C PRO A 258 0.49 -52.38 -12.78
N PRO A 259 0.95 -51.95 -11.58
CA PRO A 259 0.58 -50.67 -11.04
C PRO A 259 0.87 -49.61 -12.10
N ALA A 260 -0.16 -48.79 -12.41
CA ALA A 260 0.00 -47.68 -13.34
C ALA A 260 1.24 -46.92 -12.91
N ALA A 261 2.23 -46.83 -13.81
CA ALA A 261 3.55 -46.30 -13.51
C ALA A 261 3.36 -45.02 -12.71
N ALA A 262 3.81 -45.03 -11.44
CA ALA A 262 3.52 -43.96 -10.50
C ALA A 262 3.85 -42.65 -11.19
N ALA A 263 2.82 -41.81 -11.41
CA ALA A 263 2.95 -40.61 -12.21
C ALA A 263 4.16 -39.85 -11.69
N MET A 264 5.21 -39.84 -12.51
CA MET A 264 6.52 -39.33 -12.10
C MET A 264 6.26 -37.92 -11.56
N PRO A 265 6.67 -37.61 -10.31
CA PRO A 265 6.29 -36.35 -9.68
C PRO A 265 6.62 -35.23 -10.66
N PRO A 266 5.66 -34.33 -10.96
CA PRO A 266 5.81 -33.38 -12.05
C PRO A 266 7.14 -32.67 -11.87
N ALA A 267 7.98 -32.73 -12.92
CA ALA A 267 9.34 -32.20 -12.84
C ALA A 267 9.29 -30.79 -12.25
N PRO A 268 10.13 -30.49 -11.24
CA PRO A 268 10.00 -29.25 -10.47
C PRO A 268 9.98 -28.08 -11.43
N ALA A 269 8.88 -27.31 -11.39
CA ALA A 269 8.63 -26.23 -12.33
C ALA A 269 9.84 -25.30 -12.33
N ARG A 270 10.55 -25.26 -13.45
CA ARG A 270 11.68 -24.35 -13.61
C ARG A 270 11.10 -22.98 -13.84
N TRP A 271 11.49 -22.03 -13.00
CA TRP A 271 11.06 -20.66 -13.12
C TRP A 271 12.23 -19.84 -13.65
N ARG A 272 11.99 -18.97 -14.62
CA ARG A 272 12.94 -17.99 -15.10
C ARG A 272 12.45 -16.61 -14.69
N VAL A 273 13.36 -15.77 -14.24
CA VAL A 273 13.10 -14.34 -14.03
C VAL A 273 13.75 -13.55 -15.13
N HIS A 274 13.03 -12.56 -15.65
CA HIS A 274 13.53 -11.56 -16.58
C HIS A 274 13.47 -10.20 -15.90
N PHE A 275 14.61 -9.52 -15.80
CA PHE A 275 14.70 -8.18 -15.24
C PHE A 275 14.66 -7.10 -16.33
N ASP A 276 14.27 -5.89 -15.95
CA ASP A 276 14.22 -4.71 -16.82
C ASP A 276 15.60 -4.30 -17.38
N ASN A 277 16.69 -4.70 -16.72
CA ASN A 277 18.07 -4.56 -17.22
C ASN A 277 18.43 -5.54 -18.37
N GLY A 278 17.51 -6.45 -18.76
CA GLY A 278 17.72 -7.49 -19.77
C GLY A 278 18.36 -8.77 -19.25
N GLU A 279 18.74 -8.83 -17.97
CA GLU A 279 19.28 -10.02 -17.33
C GLU A 279 18.16 -11.06 -17.12
N SER A 280 18.47 -12.34 -17.37
CA SER A 280 17.55 -13.43 -17.02
C SER A 280 18.29 -14.67 -16.54
N PHE A 281 17.73 -15.32 -15.52
CA PHE A 281 18.29 -16.55 -14.96
C PHE A 281 17.18 -17.49 -14.48
N VAL A 282 17.51 -18.78 -14.39
CA VAL A 282 16.63 -19.83 -13.86
C VAL A 282 16.79 -19.90 -12.34
N ILE A 283 15.68 -19.90 -11.62
CA ILE A 283 15.62 -19.90 -10.15
C ILE A 283 15.94 -21.31 -9.65
N ALA A 284 17.20 -21.53 -9.24
CA ALA A 284 17.64 -22.81 -8.67
C ALA A 284 17.42 -22.92 -7.14
N GLY A 285 17.04 -21.82 -6.48
CA GLY A 285 16.85 -21.75 -5.02
C GLY A 285 16.45 -20.35 -4.57
N LEU A 286 16.73 -20.02 -3.31
CA LEU A 286 16.46 -18.68 -2.77
C LEU A 286 17.31 -17.63 -3.47
N ALA A 287 16.67 -16.61 -4.03
CA ALA A 287 17.30 -15.45 -4.62
C ALA A 287 16.98 -14.19 -3.80
N LEU A 288 17.98 -13.34 -3.58
CA LEU A 288 17.81 -12.02 -2.96
C LEU A 288 18.01 -10.92 -4.01
N VAL A 289 17.11 -9.94 -4.03
CA VAL A 289 17.15 -8.82 -4.96
C VAL A 289 17.28 -7.50 -4.19
N GLY A 290 18.15 -6.60 -4.66
CA GLY A 290 18.33 -5.29 -4.07
C GLY A 290 19.53 -4.52 -4.62
N ARG A 291 19.83 -3.32 -4.13
CA ARG A 291 20.98 -2.53 -4.63
C ARG A 291 22.34 -3.05 -4.18
N ARG A 292 22.36 -3.81 -3.07
CA ARG A 292 23.51 -4.53 -2.51
C ARG A 292 22.94 -5.70 -1.70
N PRO A 293 22.49 -6.77 -2.39
CA PRO A 293 21.83 -7.88 -1.71
C PRO A 293 22.86 -8.64 -0.88
N GLU A 294 22.62 -8.69 0.43
CA GLU A 294 23.46 -9.37 1.40
C GLU A 294 22.61 -10.45 2.13
N PRO A 295 23.11 -11.70 2.24
CA PRO A 295 22.44 -12.78 2.98
C PRO A 295 22.54 -12.56 4.50
N ARG A 296 21.53 -13.02 5.25
CA ARG A 296 21.62 -13.05 6.73
C ARG A 296 22.50 -14.22 7.19
N ALA A 297 23.02 -14.14 8.42
CA ALA A 297 23.83 -15.21 9.01
C ALA A 297 23.05 -16.54 9.04
N GLY A 298 23.59 -17.57 8.37
CA GLY A 298 22.96 -18.88 8.23
C GLY A 298 21.97 -19.02 7.06
N GLU A 299 21.77 -17.99 6.24
CA GLU A 299 20.87 -18.01 5.08
C GLU A 299 21.59 -18.55 3.84
N GLN A 300 21.17 -19.72 3.33
CA GLN A 300 21.69 -20.27 2.07
C GLN A 300 20.97 -19.62 0.87
N VAL A 301 21.67 -18.71 0.20
CA VAL A 301 21.18 -17.98 -0.97
C VAL A 301 21.84 -18.52 -2.23
N ALA A 302 21.02 -18.92 -3.21
CA ALA A 302 21.48 -19.41 -4.50
C ALA A 302 21.86 -18.27 -5.47
N HIS A 303 21.15 -17.14 -5.40
CA HIS A 303 21.39 -16.00 -6.30
C HIS A 303 21.32 -14.65 -5.55
N LEU A 304 22.31 -13.80 -5.79
CA LEU A 304 22.33 -12.39 -5.35
C LEU A 304 22.17 -11.52 -6.60
N VAL A 305 21.07 -10.76 -6.68
CA VAL A 305 20.72 -9.94 -7.86
C VAL A 305 20.91 -8.45 -7.55
N PRO A 306 22.06 -7.85 -7.92
CA PRO A 306 22.33 -6.44 -7.68
C PRO A 306 21.60 -5.54 -8.70
N LEU A 307 20.47 -4.97 -8.29
CA LEU A 307 19.74 -3.99 -9.09
C LEU A 307 20.27 -2.57 -8.86
N SER A 308 20.89 -2.01 -9.89
CA SER A 308 21.36 -0.62 -9.89
C SER A 308 20.17 0.35 -9.99
N SER A 309 19.72 0.89 -8.86
CA SER A 309 18.63 1.86 -8.77
C SER A 309 19.16 3.29 -8.86
N ALA A 310 18.63 4.08 -9.80
CA ALA A 310 19.14 5.42 -10.09
C ALA A 310 18.70 6.46 -9.03
N ASP A 311 17.55 6.23 -8.41
CA ASP A 311 16.92 7.10 -7.41
C ASP A 311 17.05 6.58 -5.97
N MET A 312 17.89 5.55 -5.74
CA MET A 312 18.03 4.83 -4.48
C MET A 312 16.74 4.15 -3.96
N SER A 313 15.69 3.99 -4.79
CA SER A 313 14.44 3.35 -4.38
C SER A 313 14.58 1.88 -4.01
N VAL A 314 15.55 1.18 -4.61
CA VAL A 314 15.83 -0.20 -4.25
C VAL A 314 16.66 -0.24 -2.96
N SER A 315 16.13 -0.91 -1.94
CA SER A 315 16.81 -1.15 -0.64
C SER A 315 18.01 -2.09 -0.82
N LYS A 316 18.92 -2.17 0.17
CA LYS A 316 20.15 -3.03 0.08
C LYS A 316 19.77 -4.47 -0.31
N THR A 317 18.97 -5.12 0.53
CA THR A 317 18.21 -6.33 0.23
C THR A 317 16.73 -5.94 0.29
N HIS A 318 16.06 -5.85 -0.86
CA HIS A 318 14.69 -5.34 -1.00
C HIS A 318 13.66 -6.44 -0.81
N ALA A 319 13.82 -7.54 -1.55
CA ALA A 319 12.92 -8.68 -1.56
C ALA A 319 13.72 -9.98 -1.69
N GLN A 320 13.03 -11.08 -1.44
CA GLN A 320 13.47 -12.43 -1.78
C GLN A 320 12.44 -13.11 -2.67
N PHE A 321 12.90 -14.01 -3.52
CA PHE A 321 12.02 -14.94 -4.22
C PHE A 321 12.69 -16.31 -4.35
N GLY A 322 11.89 -17.36 -4.48
CA GLY A 322 12.40 -18.73 -4.58
C GLY A 322 11.28 -19.76 -4.50
N PRO A 323 11.58 -21.04 -4.78
CA PRO A 323 10.61 -22.11 -4.60
C PRO A 323 10.27 -22.29 -3.12
N ALA A 324 8.97 -22.29 -2.80
CA ALA A 324 8.46 -22.79 -1.54
C ALA A 324 8.53 -24.33 -1.49
N SER A 325 8.26 -24.92 -0.33
CA SER A 325 8.36 -26.37 -0.09
C SER A 325 7.41 -27.23 -0.92
N ASP A 326 6.39 -26.63 -1.54
CA ASP A 326 5.44 -27.24 -2.47
C ASP A 326 5.84 -27.10 -3.95
N GLY A 327 6.96 -26.41 -4.25
CA GLY A 327 7.41 -26.10 -5.60
C GLY A 327 6.80 -24.83 -6.21
N THR A 328 5.93 -24.12 -5.49
CA THR A 328 5.36 -22.84 -5.93
C THR A 328 6.44 -21.75 -5.83
N LEU A 329 6.62 -20.92 -6.87
CA LEU A 329 7.47 -19.75 -6.76
C LEU A 329 6.80 -18.72 -5.83
N VAL A 330 7.49 -18.27 -4.79
CA VAL A 330 7.02 -17.20 -3.91
C VAL A 330 7.94 -15.99 -3.97
N VAL A 331 7.38 -14.81 -3.76
CA VAL A 331 8.10 -13.55 -3.49
C VAL A 331 7.70 -13.03 -2.11
N MET A 332 8.64 -12.42 -1.39
CA MET A 332 8.43 -11.86 -0.06
C MET A 332 9.25 -10.58 0.08
N ASP A 333 8.58 -9.50 0.47
CA ASP A 333 9.24 -8.23 0.79
C ASP A 333 10.02 -8.36 2.11
N ARG A 334 11.26 -7.89 2.16
CA ARG A 334 12.17 -8.03 3.32
C ARG A 334 12.20 -6.79 4.23
N GLY A 335 11.14 -5.99 4.24
CA GLY A 335 11.08 -4.72 4.96
C GLY A 335 11.65 -3.58 4.12
N SER A 336 11.34 -3.56 2.82
CA SER A 336 11.86 -2.52 1.93
C SER A 336 11.20 -1.16 2.20
N THR A 337 11.96 -0.08 2.05
CA THR A 337 11.46 1.28 2.35
C THR A 337 10.33 1.76 1.42
N ASN A 338 10.25 1.19 0.20
CA ASN A 338 9.24 1.55 -0.80
C ASN A 338 8.16 0.48 -1.01
N GLY A 339 8.35 -0.71 -0.41
CA GLY A 339 7.49 -1.87 -0.60
C GLY A 339 7.62 -2.52 -1.98
N THR A 340 7.26 -3.80 -2.03
CA THR A 340 7.15 -4.60 -3.25
C THR A 340 5.69 -4.62 -3.74
N VAL A 341 5.47 -4.46 -5.06
CA VAL A 341 4.14 -4.56 -5.69
C VAL A 341 4.09 -5.74 -6.64
N LEU A 342 3.11 -6.62 -6.46
CA LEU A 342 2.78 -7.69 -7.40
C LEU A 342 1.72 -7.20 -8.38
N VAL A 343 1.97 -7.32 -9.68
CA VAL A 343 1.03 -7.00 -10.76
C VAL A 343 0.66 -8.28 -11.49
N ARG A 344 -0.60 -8.70 -11.35
CA ARG A 344 -1.16 -9.90 -11.98
C ARG A 344 -2.29 -9.53 -12.93
N GLN A 345 -2.13 -9.80 -14.23
CA GLN A 345 -3.15 -9.50 -15.25
C GLN A 345 -3.65 -8.04 -15.18
N GLY A 346 -2.72 -7.10 -14.95
CA GLY A 346 -3.00 -5.66 -14.77
C GLY A 346 -3.46 -5.23 -13.38
N VAL A 347 -3.87 -6.16 -12.51
CA VAL A 347 -4.27 -5.86 -11.12
C VAL A 347 -3.03 -5.74 -10.24
N SER A 348 -2.82 -4.57 -9.65
CA SER A 348 -1.70 -4.29 -8.74
C SER A 348 -2.07 -4.57 -7.28
N ARG A 349 -1.19 -5.24 -6.55
CA ARG A 349 -1.33 -5.60 -5.12
C ARG A 349 -0.03 -5.31 -4.38
N GLN A 350 -0.08 -4.41 -3.41
CA GLN A 350 1.01 -4.21 -2.46
C GLN A 350 1.25 -5.49 -1.65
N LEU A 351 2.51 -5.92 -1.53
CA LEU A 351 2.89 -7.00 -0.63
C LEU A 351 3.16 -6.45 0.76
N ALA A 352 2.67 -7.15 1.78
CA ALA A 352 2.98 -6.82 3.16
C ALA A 352 4.39 -7.34 3.51
N PRO A 353 5.25 -6.53 4.16
CA PRO A 353 6.57 -6.98 4.62
C PRO A 353 6.49 -8.29 5.40
N GLY A 354 7.42 -9.19 5.12
CA GLY A 354 7.53 -10.49 5.79
C GLY A 354 6.48 -11.54 5.41
N LYS A 355 5.50 -11.24 4.54
CA LYS A 355 4.49 -12.22 4.09
C LYS A 355 4.80 -12.74 2.68
N PRO A 356 4.93 -14.06 2.48
CA PRO A 356 5.13 -14.61 1.14
C PRO A 356 3.86 -14.52 0.30
N ALA A 357 4.03 -14.22 -0.98
CA ALA A 357 2.99 -14.22 -1.99
C ALA A 357 3.39 -15.17 -3.13
N ALA A 358 2.49 -16.09 -3.48
CA ALA A 358 2.67 -17.02 -4.59
C ALA A 358 2.61 -16.29 -5.94
N LEU A 359 3.66 -16.46 -6.75
CA LEU A 359 3.75 -16.01 -8.13
C LEU A 359 3.18 -17.06 -9.08
N VAL A 360 2.61 -16.61 -10.19
CA VAL A 360 2.20 -17.43 -11.33
C VAL A 360 2.91 -16.98 -12.60
N ASP A 361 2.83 -17.80 -13.64
CA ASP A 361 3.39 -17.48 -14.96
C ASP A 361 2.87 -16.15 -15.51
N GLY A 362 3.78 -15.30 -15.97
CA GLY A 362 3.47 -13.95 -16.47
C GLY A 362 3.20 -12.89 -15.40
N ASP A 363 3.34 -13.19 -14.10
CA ASP A 363 3.30 -12.14 -13.06
C ASP A 363 4.48 -11.17 -13.21
N LYS A 364 4.21 -9.88 -12.98
CA LYS A 364 5.24 -8.84 -12.86
C LYS A 364 5.38 -8.41 -11.41
N VAL A 365 6.61 -8.27 -10.93
CA VAL A 365 6.90 -7.73 -9.60
C VAL A 365 7.71 -6.45 -9.74
N VAL A 366 7.27 -5.38 -9.07
CA VAL A 366 7.87 -4.05 -9.09
C VAL A 366 8.50 -3.75 -7.74
N TYR A 367 9.75 -3.27 -7.77
CA TYR A 367 10.61 -2.97 -6.63
C TYR A 367 11.16 -1.55 -6.78
N GLY A 368 10.45 -0.53 -6.26
CA GLY A 368 10.87 0.86 -6.47
C GLY A 368 10.84 1.27 -7.95
N ASP A 369 11.99 1.65 -8.51
CA ASP A 369 12.18 2.04 -9.93
C ASP A 369 12.41 0.85 -10.88
N ARG A 370 12.47 -0.38 -10.36
CA ARG A 370 12.79 -1.61 -11.13
C ARG A 370 11.64 -2.60 -11.19
N GLU A 371 11.63 -3.43 -12.23
CA GLU A 371 10.66 -4.51 -12.38
C GLU A 371 11.28 -5.81 -12.87
N MET A 372 10.62 -6.92 -12.53
CA MET A 372 10.92 -8.24 -13.05
C MET A 372 9.64 -8.94 -13.48
N VAL A 373 9.72 -9.76 -14.53
CA VAL A 373 8.64 -10.65 -14.98
C VAL A 373 9.10 -12.09 -14.76
N VAL A 374 8.20 -12.94 -14.24
CA VAL A 374 8.47 -14.37 -14.08
C VAL A 374 7.80 -15.19 -15.18
N SER A 375 8.54 -16.16 -15.70
CA SER A 375 8.06 -17.13 -16.69
C SER A 375 8.32 -18.54 -16.19
N ARG A 376 7.39 -19.46 -16.49
CA ARG A 376 7.53 -20.88 -16.18
C ARG A 376 8.09 -21.61 -17.39
N GLU A 377 9.28 -22.18 -17.24
CA GLU A 377 9.82 -23.15 -18.19
C GLU A 377 9.08 -24.50 -18.00
N GLY A 378 8.54 -25.02 -19.11
CA GLY A 378 7.82 -26.30 -19.20
C GLY A 378 8.67 -27.41 -19.78
#